data_AF-A0A3C0C6K2-F1
#
_entry.id   AF-A0A3C0C6K2-F1
#
_cell.length_a   1.000
_cell.length_b   1.000
_cell.length_c   1.000
_cell.angle_alpha   90.00
_cell.angle_beta   90.00
_cell.angle_gamma   90.00
#
_symmetry.space_group_name_H-M   'P 1'
#
loop_
_entity.id
_entity.type
_entity.pdbx_description
1 polymer ?
#
loop_
_entity_poly.entity_id
_entity_poly.type
_entity_poly.pdbx_seq_one_letter_code
_entity_poly.pdbx_strand_id
1 'polypeptide(L)'
;EYAKLGTEKSKGTKVFALTGKINNTGLAEVPMGITMREIIFEIGGGIMGGKKFKAVQIGGPSGGCIPEKLLDTPIDYDSLIAAGAMMGSGGLVVMDEDTCMV
;
A
#
# COMPACT_ATOMS: atom_id res chain seq x y z
N GLU A 1 -4.54 18.89 -15.96
CA GLU A 1 -5.27 17.60 -15.85
C GLU A 1 -4.79 16.72 -14.70
N TYR A 2 -3.47 16.61 -14.46
CA TYR A 2 -2.88 15.92 -13.29
C TYR A 2 -3.49 16.28 -11.93
N ALA A 3 -3.67 17.58 -11.64
CA ALA A 3 -4.25 18.03 -10.37
C ALA A 3 -5.77 17.78 -10.20
N LYS A 4 -6.44 17.17 -11.20
CA LYS A 4 -7.83 16.70 -11.06
C LYS A 4 -7.91 15.33 -10.39
N LEU A 5 -6.82 14.57 -10.41
CA LEU A 5 -6.69 13.28 -9.73
C LEU A 5 -6.16 13.48 -8.31
N GLY A 6 -6.44 12.55 -7.42
CA GLY A 6 -5.97 12.58 -6.03
C GLY A 6 -6.93 13.26 -5.04
N THR A 7 -6.46 13.47 -3.82
CA THR A 7 -7.20 14.16 -2.76
C THR A 7 -7.02 15.68 -2.84
N GLU A 8 -7.65 16.46 -1.96
CA GLU A 8 -7.45 17.91 -1.94
C GLU A 8 -5.98 18.29 -1.68
N LYS A 9 -5.34 17.61 -0.73
CA LYS A 9 -3.97 17.90 -0.30
C LYS A 9 -2.90 17.08 -1.02
N SER A 10 -3.27 15.94 -1.60
CA SER A 10 -2.35 15.06 -2.33
C SER A 10 -2.84 14.87 -3.76
N LYS A 11 -2.35 15.71 -4.67
CA LYS A 11 -2.76 15.73 -6.08
C LYS A 11 -2.00 14.73 -6.93
N GLY A 12 -2.67 14.23 -7.96
CA GLY A 12 -2.08 13.38 -8.99
C GLY A 12 -2.08 11.90 -8.66
N THR A 13 -1.16 11.20 -9.31
CA THR A 13 -0.97 9.75 -9.20
C THR A 13 0.38 9.42 -8.55
N LYS A 14 0.49 8.20 -8.04
CA LYS A 14 1.71 7.63 -7.50
C LYS A 14 1.90 6.23 -8.05
N VAL A 15 3.14 5.91 -8.42
CA VAL A 15 3.53 4.55 -8.80
C VAL A 15 3.98 3.79 -7.56
N PHE A 16 3.36 2.63 -7.32
CA PHE A 16 3.75 1.68 -6.29
C PHE A 16 4.41 0.44 -6.89
N ALA A 17 5.48 -0.04 -6.27
CA ALA A 17 6.12 -1.30 -6.59
C ALA A 17 5.58 -2.38 -5.65
N LEU A 18 4.71 -3.25 -6.18
CA LEU A 18 4.07 -4.36 -5.48
C LEU A 18 4.99 -5.58 -5.46
N THR A 19 5.34 -6.04 -4.26
CA THR A 19 6.18 -7.23 -4.04
C THR A 19 5.77 -7.99 -2.77
N GLY A 20 6.44 -9.10 -2.48
CA GLY A 20 6.19 -9.95 -1.33
C GLY A 20 5.14 -11.03 -1.60
N LYS A 21 4.26 -11.28 -0.64
CA LYS A 21 3.23 -12.33 -0.66
C LYS A 21 1.94 -11.89 -1.37
N ILE A 22 2.06 -11.43 -2.61
CA ILE A 22 0.94 -10.91 -3.41
C ILE A 22 0.87 -11.61 -4.78
N ASN A 23 -0.34 -11.80 -5.33
CA ASN A 23 -0.52 -12.53 -6.59
C ASN A 23 0.05 -11.78 -7.80
N ASN A 24 -0.23 -10.48 -7.90
CA ASN A 24 0.24 -9.64 -9.00
C ASN A 24 1.37 -8.73 -8.50
N THR A 25 2.62 -9.13 -8.74
CA THR A 25 3.79 -8.28 -8.51
C THR A 25 4.06 -7.39 -9.71
N GLY A 26 4.56 -6.17 -9.47
CA GLY A 26 4.90 -5.24 -10.56
C GLY A 26 4.80 -3.80 -10.14
N LEU A 27 4.55 -2.92 -11.12
CA LEU A 27 4.31 -1.51 -10.90
C LEU A 27 2.83 -1.19 -11.11
N ALA A 28 2.23 -0.50 -10.16
CA ALA A 28 0.86 -0.01 -10.25
C ALA A 28 0.84 1.51 -10.08
N GLU A 29 0.41 2.23 -11.11
CA GLU A 29 0.11 3.66 -11.01
C GLU A 29 -1.33 3.85 -10.54
N VAL A 30 -1.52 4.56 -9.44
CA VAL A 30 -2.82 4.77 -8.82
C VAL A 30 -3.03 6.24 -8.47
N PRO A 31 -4.28 6.74 -8.47
CA PRO A 31 -4.57 8.07 -7.95
C PRO A 31 -4.31 8.12 -6.44
N MET A 32 -3.83 9.27 -5.95
CA MET A 32 -3.72 9.50 -4.51
C MET A 32 -5.10 9.37 -3.83
N GLY A 33 -5.14 8.89 -2.60
CA GLY A 33 -6.39 8.68 -1.84
C GLY A 33 -7.08 7.33 -2.09
N ILE A 34 -6.61 6.52 -3.03
CA ILE A 34 -6.98 5.09 -3.10
C ILE A 34 -6.63 4.42 -1.76
N THR A 35 -7.38 3.41 -1.34
CA THR A 35 -7.09 2.68 -0.10
C THR A 35 -6.01 1.61 -0.31
N MET A 36 -5.34 1.22 0.79
CA MET A 36 -4.40 0.09 0.75
C MET A 36 -5.11 -1.21 0.35
N ARG A 37 -6.38 -1.38 0.75
CA ARG A 37 -7.20 -2.53 0.39
C ARG A 37 -7.37 -2.66 -1.12
N GLU A 38 -7.74 -1.58 -1.80
CA GLU A 38 -7.91 -1.57 -3.26
C GLU A 38 -6.59 -1.93 -3.97
N ILE A 39 -5.47 -1.34 -3.51
CA ILE A 39 -4.16 -1.65 -4.07
C ILE A 39 -3.81 -3.15 -3.91
N ILE A 40 -4.02 -3.73 -2.73
CA ILE A 40 -3.60 -5.12 -2.46
C ILE A 40 -4.54 -6.15 -3.09
N PHE A 41 -5.86 -5.95 -2.95
CA PHE A 41 -6.84 -6.97 -3.31
C PHE A 41 -7.39 -6.80 -4.72
N GLU A 42 -7.62 -5.57 -5.17
CA GLU A 42 -8.18 -5.33 -6.51
C GLU A 42 -7.08 -5.28 -7.58
N ILE A 43 -6.00 -4.53 -7.33
CA ILE A 43 -4.89 -4.42 -8.28
C ILE A 43 -3.90 -5.58 -8.11
N GLY A 44 -3.48 -5.82 -6.87
CA GLY A 44 -2.55 -6.88 -6.51
C GLY A 44 -3.12 -8.29 -6.60
N GLY A 45 -4.45 -8.44 -6.77
CA GLY A 45 -5.10 -9.74 -6.84
C GLY A 45 -5.11 -10.50 -5.52
N GLY A 46 -4.83 -9.83 -4.39
CA GLY A 46 -4.82 -10.43 -3.06
C GLY A 46 -3.57 -11.24 -2.75
N ILE A 47 -3.66 -12.03 -1.67
CA ILE A 47 -2.52 -12.75 -1.09
C ILE A 47 -2.30 -14.08 -1.81
N MET A 48 -1.03 -14.43 -2.01
CA MET A 48 -0.64 -15.70 -2.63
C MET A 48 -1.27 -16.89 -1.91
N GLY A 49 -1.89 -17.79 -2.70
CA GLY A 49 -2.53 -19.00 -2.18
C GLY A 49 -3.79 -18.75 -1.35
N GLY A 50 -4.39 -17.55 -1.42
CA GLY A 50 -5.61 -17.23 -0.68
C GLY A 50 -5.43 -17.16 0.84
N LYS A 51 -4.18 -16.98 1.29
CA LYS A 51 -3.85 -16.85 2.72
C LYS A 51 -4.33 -15.54 3.31
N LYS A 52 -4.30 -15.44 4.64
CA LYS A 52 -4.64 -14.19 5.32
C LYS A 52 -3.54 -13.14 5.16
N PHE A 53 -3.97 -11.92 4.92
CA PHE A 53 -3.10 -10.75 4.96
C PHE A 53 -2.67 -10.47 6.40
N LYS A 54 -1.38 -10.23 6.62
CA LYS A 54 -0.85 -9.84 7.94
C LYS A 54 -0.59 -8.34 7.98
N ALA A 55 0.24 -7.85 7.08
CA ALA A 55 0.64 -6.46 7.01
C ALA A 55 1.27 -6.13 5.66
N VAL A 56 1.41 -4.84 5.37
CA VAL A 56 2.20 -4.34 4.24
C VAL A 56 3.20 -3.32 4.76
N GLN A 57 4.46 -3.48 4.37
CA GLN A 57 5.47 -2.46 4.62
C GLN A 57 5.43 -1.42 3.50
N ILE A 58 5.32 -0.14 3.88
CA ILE A 58 5.35 1.00 2.96
C ILE A 58 6.39 2.01 3.42
N GLY A 59 7.05 2.65 2.46
CA GLY A 59 8.11 3.63 2.71
C GLY A 59 9.51 3.04 2.76
N GLY A 60 9.67 1.77 2.39
CA GLY A 60 10.95 1.04 2.45
C GLY A 60 11.33 0.63 3.88
N PRO A 61 12.60 0.24 4.11
CA PRO A 61 13.10 -0.20 5.43
C PRO A 61 12.88 0.82 6.54
N SER A 62 12.93 2.11 6.21
CA SER A 62 12.73 3.22 7.14
C SER A 62 11.27 3.56 7.38
N GLY A 63 10.36 2.90 6.67
CA GLY A 63 8.92 3.12 6.74
C GLY A 63 8.24 2.37 7.88
N GLY A 64 6.93 2.15 7.72
CA GLY A 64 6.09 1.47 8.70
C GLY A 64 5.35 0.27 8.11
N CYS A 65 4.83 -0.59 8.98
CA CYS A 65 3.99 -1.72 8.61
C CYS A 65 2.52 -1.38 8.88
N ILE A 66 1.70 -1.37 7.85
CA ILE A 66 0.25 -1.16 7.95
C ILE A 66 -0.42 -2.53 8.15
N PRO A 67 -1.03 -2.78 9.33
CA PRO A 67 -1.74 -4.03 9.61
C PRO A 67 -3.13 -4.04 8.97
N GLU A 68 -3.77 -5.22 8.94
CA GLU A 68 -5.10 -5.45 8.36
C GLU A 68 -6.16 -4.42 8.81
N LYS A 69 -6.18 -4.07 10.10
CA LYS A 69 -7.13 -3.10 10.70
C LYS A 69 -7.03 -1.68 10.11
N LEU A 70 -5.97 -1.36 9.37
CA LEU A 70 -5.73 -0.06 8.74
C LEU A 70 -5.74 -0.15 7.21
N LEU A 71 -6.19 -1.25 6.60
CA LEU A 71 -6.21 -1.40 5.13
C LEU A 71 -7.12 -0.38 4.43
N ASP A 72 -8.14 0.09 5.13
CA ASP A 72 -9.07 1.10 4.60
C ASP A 72 -8.52 2.52 4.74
N THR A 73 -7.27 2.68 5.20
CA THR A 73 -6.59 3.97 5.26
C THR A 73 -6.33 4.48 3.84
N PRO A 74 -6.77 5.71 3.51
CA PRO A 74 -6.44 6.34 2.24
C PRO A 74 -4.93 6.53 2.09
N ILE A 75 -4.43 6.30 0.89
CA ILE A 75 -3.02 6.47 0.55
C ILE A 75 -2.78 7.92 0.12
N ASP A 76 -2.54 8.75 1.12
CA ASP A 76 -2.07 10.12 0.98
C ASP A 76 -1.01 10.43 2.06
N TYR A 77 -0.30 11.55 1.94
CA TYR A 77 0.81 11.85 2.85
C TYR A 77 0.37 11.96 4.32
N ASP A 78 -0.75 12.64 4.60
CA ASP A 78 -1.20 12.93 5.95
C ASP A 78 -1.72 11.65 6.64
N SER A 79 -2.54 10.87 5.90
CA SER A 79 -3.14 9.62 6.38
C SER A 79 -2.09 8.56 6.69
N LEU A 80 -1.04 8.45 5.86
CA LEU A 80 0.05 7.51 6.10
C LEU A 80 0.88 7.89 7.32
N ILE A 81 1.19 9.18 7.51
CA ILE A 81 1.91 9.67 8.69
C ILE A 81 1.10 9.37 9.96
N ALA A 82 -0.22 9.60 9.92
CA ALA A 82 -1.12 9.29 11.03
C ALA A 82 -1.16 7.78 11.35
N ALA A 83 -0.99 6.92 10.35
CA ALA A 83 -0.90 5.47 10.51
C ALA A 83 0.48 4.98 11.01
N GLY A 84 1.43 5.89 11.29
CA GLY A 84 2.79 5.54 11.68
C GLY A 84 3.64 5.00 10.52
N ALA A 85 3.26 5.33 9.30
CA ALA A 85 3.94 4.95 8.07
C ALA A 85 4.34 6.20 7.28
N MET A 86 4.95 6.01 6.12
CA MET A 86 5.29 7.11 5.21
C MET A 86 5.18 6.65 3.76
N MET A 87 4.90 7.59 2.85
CA MET A 87 4.79 7.30 1.41
C MET A 87 6.10 6.74 0.82
N GLY A 88 7.23 7.35 1.18
CA GLY A 88 8.57 7.02 0.68
C GLY A 88 8.65 6.92 -0.85
N SER A 89 9.45 5.96 -1.34
CA SER A 89 9.62 5.72 -2.78
C SER A 89 8.38 5.09 -3.45
N GLY A 90 7.47 4.51 -2.68
CA GLY A 90 6.33 3.74 -3.20
C GLY A 90 6.54 2.22 -3.23
N GLY A 91 7.56 1.68 -2.55
CA GLY A 91 7.67 0.23 -2.37
C GLY A 91 6.62 -0.32 -1.41
N LEU A 92 5.93 -1.39 -1.81
CA LEU A 92 4.94 -2.13 -1.01
C LEU A 92 5.36 -3.59 -0.88
N VAL A 93 5.81 -3.99 0.32
CA VAL A 93 6.16 -5.38 0.61
C VAL A 93 5.02 -6.02 1.40
N VAL A 94 4.24 -6.86 0.72
CA VAL A 94 3.08 -7.54 1.31
C VAL A 94 3.51 -8.79 2.08
N MET A 95 2.92 -8.99 3.26
CA MET A 95 3.22 -10.10 4.16
C MET A 95 1.93 -10.88 4.49
N ASP A 96 2.06 -12.21 4.55
CA ASP A 96 0.98 -13.14 4.90
C ASP A 96 1.08 -13.62 6.37
N GLU A 97 0.10 -14.42 6.80
CA GLU A 97 0.03 -14.99 8.15
C GLU A 97 1.22 -15.86 8.56
N ASP A 98 2.02 -16.36 7.60
CA ASP A 98 3.21 -17.18 7.88
C ASP A 98 4.51 -16.35 7.95
N THR A 99 4.48 -15.10 7.51
CA THR A 99 5.67 -14.25 7.47
C THR A 99 6.15 -13.86 8.88
N CYS A 100 7.37 -14.27 9.28
CA CYS A 100 8.00 -13.80 10.51
C CYS A 100 8.44 -12.34 10.34
N MET A 101 8.08 -11.47 11.29
CA MET A 101 8.44 -10.04 11.29
C MET A 101 9.64 -9.72 12.18
N VAL A 102 10.23 -10.74 12.82
CA VAL A 102 11.38 -10.66 13.73
C VAL A 102 12.51 -11.52 13.17
#